data_AF-A0A2V7Q310-F1
#
_entry.id   AF-A0A2V7Q310-F1
#
_cell.length_a   1.000
_cell.length_b   1.000
_cell.length_c   1.000
_cell.angle_alpha   90.00
_cell.angle_beta   90.00
_cell.angle_gamma   90.00
#
_symmetry.space_group_name_H-M   'P 1'
#
loop_
_entity.id
_entity.type
_entity.pdbx_description
1 polymer ?
#
loop_
_entity_poly.entity_id
_entity_poly.type
_entity_poly.pdbx_seq_one_letter_code
_entity_poly.pdbx_strand_id
1 'polypeptide(L)' 'MNRVMKQLSIVATVALPLIVIAGIYGMNFSRMPLIHDPLGFWVAVGSMGIVSLAIVGWLKRRKWL' A
#
# COMPACT_ATOMS: atom_id res chain seq x y z
N MET A 1 -10.19 -22.53 10.51
CA MET A 1 -10.26 -21.10 10.10
C MET A 1 -11.15 -21.00 8.88
N ASN A 2 -12.21 -20.18 8.94
CA ASN A 2 -13.21 -20.14 7.88
C ASN A 2 -12.59 -19.57 6.58
N ARG A 3 -12.88 -20.17 5.41
CA ARG A 3 -12.32 -19.76 4.11
C ARG A 3 -12.59 -18.29 3.80
N VAL A 4 -13.74 -17.79 4.24
CA VAL A 4 -14.16 -16.39 4.14
C VAL A 4 -13.25 -15.46 4.94
N MET A 5 -12.94 -15.77 6.20
CA MET A 5 -12.03 -14.96 7.03
C MET A 5 -10.62 -14.90 6.41
N LYS A 6 -10.15 -16.00 5.81
CA LYS A 6 -8.86 -16.04 5.12
C LYS A 6 -8.82 -15.07 3.94
N GLN A 7 -9.87 -15.05 3.12
CA GLN A 7 -9.97 -14.13 1.97
C GLN A 7 -10.04 -12.65 2.41
N LEU A 8 -10.90 -12.33 3.37
CA LEU A 8 -11.03 -10.97 3.90
C LEU A 8 -9.72 -10.46 4.50
N SER A 9 -9.00 -11.31 5.24
CA SER A 9 -7.71 -10.95 5.84
C SER A 9 -6.64 -10.68 4.78
N ILE A 10 -6.61 -11.47 3.70
CA ILE A 10 -5.69 -11.26 2.58
C ILE A 10 -5.99 -9.91 1.90
N VAL A 11 -7.27 -9.61 1.62
CA VAL A 11 -7.67 -8.33 1.02
C VAL A 11 -7.28 -7.16 1.92
N ALA A 12 -7.58 -7.25 3.23
CA ALA A 12 -7.23 -6.20 4.19
C ALA A 12 -5.71 -5.98 4.29
N THR A 13 -4.92 -7.05 4.31
CA THR A 13 -3.45 -6.95 4.41
C THR A 13 -2.84 -6.24 3.20
N VAL A 14 -3.44 -6.37 2.02
CA VAL A 14 -3.01 -5.67 0.80
C VAL A 14 -3.55 -4.24 0.75
N ALA A 15 -4.81 -4.04 1.15
CA ALA A 15 -5.49 -2.75 1.05
C ALA A 15 -5.04 -1.72 2.11
N LEU A 16 -4.80 -2.14 3.36
CA LEU A 16 -4.42 -1.24 4.46
C LEU A 16 -3.19 -0.36 4.14
N PRO A 17 -2.05 -0.89 3.67
CA PRO A 17 -0.89 -0.06 3.34
C PRO A 17 -1.17 0.91 2.19
N LEU A 18 -1.94 0.49 1.19
CA LEU A 18 -2.34 1.36 0.08
C LEU A 18 -3.18 2.53 0.57
N ILE A 19 -4.14 2.26 1.47
CA ILE A 19 -4.99 3.30 2.09
C ILE A 19 -4.15 4.26 2.93
N VAL A 20 -3.16 3.75 3.69
CA VAL A 20 -2.26 4.61 4.49
C VAL A 20 -1.46 5.55 3.60
N ILE A 21 -0.86 5.05 2.52
CA ILE A 21 -0.07 5.89 1.61
C ILE A 21 -0.98 6.90 0.90
N ALA A 22 -2.16 6.47 0.41
CA ALA A 22 -3.12 7.36 -0.23
C ALA A 22 -3.64 8.44 0.74
N GLY A 23 -3.88 8.06 2.00
CA GLY A 23 -4.26 8.97 3.07
C GLY A 23 -3.17 10.01 3.34
N ILE A 24 -1.91 9.58 3.50
CA ILE A 24 -0.78 10.50 3.71
C ILE A 24 -0.67 11.50 2.56
N TYR A 25 -0.71 11.05 1.30
CA TYR A 25 -0.61 11.94 0.13
C TYR A 25 -1.87 12.79 -0.11
N GLY A 26 -3.04 12.37 0.38
CA GLY A 26 -4.30 13.12 0.31
C GLY A 26 -4.47 14.16 1.42
N MET A 27 -3.59 14.19 2.43
CA MET A 27 -3.63 15.19 3.49
C MET A 27 -3.15 16.55 2.96
N ASN A 28 -3.81 17.63 3.35
CA ASN A 28 -3.47 19.01 2.96
C ASN A 28 -2.22 19.55 3.68
N PHE A 29 -1.12 18.80 3.71
CA PHE A 29 0.12 19.30 4.30
C PHE A 29 0.83 20.24 3.32
N SER A 30 0.99 21.50 3.74
CA SER A 30 1.70 22.53 2.96
C SER A 30 3.21 22.26 2.78
N ARG A 31 3.79 21.35 3.56
CA ARG A 31 5.20 20.92 3.49
C ARG A 31 5.30 19.40 3.47
N MET A 32 4.82 18.73 2.43
CA MET A 32 5.34 17.40 2.14
C MET A 32 6.56 17.52 1.22
N PRO A 33 7.60 16.71 1.46
CA PRO A 33 8.60 16.46 0.42
C PRO A 33 7.87 15.94 -0.83
N LEU A 34 8.27 16.40 -2.02
CA LEU A 34 7.72 16.04 -3.34
C LEU A 34 6.40 16.70 -3.81
N ILE A 35 5.69 17.56 -3.05
CA ILE A 35 4.42 18.17 -3.53
C ILE A 35 4.60 19.11 -4.73
N HIS A 36 5.70 19.87 -4.79
CA HIS A 36 5.95 20.83 -5.87
C HIS A 36 6.77 20.21 -7.02
N ASP A 37 7.16 18.94 -6.88
CA ASP A 37 7.94 18.24 -7.88
C ASP A 37 7.01 17.48 -8.83
N PRO A 38 7.13 17.65 -10.16
CA PRO A 38 6.33 16.90 -11.12
C PRO A 38 6.52 15.37 -11.01
N LEU A 39 7.62 14.90 -10.41
CA LEU A 39 7.85 13.48 -10.15
C LEU A 39 7.23 12.99 -8.85
N GLY A 40 6.72 13.88 -7.99
CA GLY A 40 6.18 13.52 -6.68
C GLY A 40 5.04 12.51 -6.74
N PHE A 41 4.13 12.71 -7.69
CA PHE A 41 3.05 11.76 -7.96
C PHE A 41 3.57 10.38 -8.36
N TRP A 42 4.57 10.32 -9.25
CA TRP A 42 5.13 9.06 -9.73
C TRP A 42 5.91 8.32 -8.65
N VAL A 43 6.62 9.03 -7.77
CA VAL A 43 7.30 8.44 -6.62
C VAL A 43 6.29 7.91 -5.59
N ALA A 44 5.17 8.61 -5.37
CA ALA A 44 4.07 8.13 -4.54
C ALA A 44 3.52 6.80 -5.07
N VAL A 45 3.15 6.75 -6.36
CA VAL A 45 2.64 5.55 -7.02
C VAL A 45 3.68 4.43 -7.02
N GLY A 46 4.95 4.75 -7.28
CA GLY A 46 6.06 3.79 -7.21
C GLY A 46 6.21 3.19 -5.81
N SER A 47 6.15 4.02 -4.75
CA SER A 47 6.21 3.56 -3.37
C SER A 47 5.02 2.66 -2.99
N MET A 48 3.80 3.00 -3.44
CA MET A 48 2.61 2.16 -3.27
C MET A 48 2.81 0.80 -3.93
N GLY A 49 3.29 0.78 -5.17
CA GLY A 49 3.58 -0.44 -5.92
C GLY A 49 4.63 -1.32 -5.24
N ILE A 50 5.73 -0.74 -4.77
CA ILE A 50 6.80 -1.45 -4.06
C ILE A 50 6.27 -2.10 -2.78
N VAL A 51 5.51 -1.35 -1.97
CA VAL A 51 4.93 -1.86 -0.72
C VAL A 51 3.93 -2.98 -0.99
N SER A 52 3.05 -2.83 -1.98
CA SER A 52 2.13 -3.90 -2.37
C SER A 52 2.86 -5.16 -2.83
N LEU A 53 3.89 -5.03 -3.68
CA LEU A 53 4.69 -6.15 -4.14
C LEU A 53 5.45 -6.85 -3.00
N ALA A 54 6.01 -6.07 -2.06
CA ALA A 54 6.70 -6.60 -0.89
C ALA A 54 5.75 -7.44 -0.01
N ILE A 55 4.53 -6.94 0.23
CA ILE A 55 3.52 -7.61 1.04
C ILE A 55 3.03 -8.87 0.34
N VAL A 56 2.70 -8.80 -0.95
CA VAL A 56 2.28 -9.97 -1.74
C VAL A 56 3.39 -11.02 -1.78
N GLY A 57 4.64 -10.61 -1.98
CA GLY A 57 5.82 -11.48 -1.95
C GLY A 57 5.99 -12.17 -0.59
N TRP A 58 5.79 -11.43 0.50
CA TRP A 58 5.85 -11.98 1.86
C TRP A 58 4.72 -12.96 2.16
N LEU A 59 3.47 -12.64 1.77
CA LEU A 59 2.32 -13.53 1.89
C LEU A 59 2.51 -14.85 1.11
N LYS A 60 3.07 -14.76 -0.11
CA LYS A 60 3.40 -15.92 -0.94
C LYS A 60 4.49 -16.77 -0.29
N ARG A 61 5.55 -16.17 0.26
CA ARG A 61 6.60 -16.91 1.00
C ARG A 61 6.06 -17.62 2.24
N ARG A 62 5.06 -17.05 2.90
CA ARG A 62 4.40 -17.65 4.06
C ARG A 62 3.44 -18.79 3.71
N LYS A 63 3.17 -19.08 2.42
CA LYS A 63 2.13 -20.02 1.92
C LYS A 63 0.70 -19.64 2.36
N TRP A 64 0.47 -18.37 2.68
CA TRP A 64 -0.88 -17.88 3.01
C TRP A 64 -1.70 -17.66 1.74
N LEU A 65 -1.00 -17.31 0.65
CA LEU A 65 -1.48 -17.21 -0.73
C LEU A 65 -1.02 -18.42 -1.56
#